data_AF-A0A8J4REZ3-F1
#
_entry.id   AF-A0A8J4REZ3-F1
#
_cell.length_a   1.000
_cell.length_b   1.000
_cell.length_c   1.000
_cell.angle_alpha   90.00
_cell.angle_beta   90.00
_cell.angle_gamma   90.00
#
_symmetry.space_group_name_H-M   'P 1'
#
loop_
_entity.id
_entity.type
_entity.pdbx_description
1 polymer ?
#
loop_
_entity_poly.entity_id
_entity_poly.type
_entity_poly.pdbx_seq_one_letter_code
_entity_poly.pdbx_strand_id
1 'polypeptide(L)'
;MQRDVPARYLLHLGQGEQELATDLDFSRQGRVNAMLVRRLELLGEVERLARSLQLPEDVGYTCEIAGYFWLLHAKLVAMTCTHAALKRKDFLQLGFKYDNLLMEESAQILEIETFIPMLLQRQEDGYARLKRCILIGDHHQLPPVVKNMAF
;
A
#
# COMPACT_ATOMS: atom_id res chain seq x y z
N MET A 1 4.00 -14.88 23.76
CA MET A 1 3.45 -15.16 22.42
C MET A 1 3.14 -13.82 21.75
N GLN A 2 4.02 -13.32 20.91
CA GLN A 2 3.87 -12.00 20.27
C GLN A 2 2.95 -12.17 19.06
N ARG A 3 1.76 -11.55 19.08
CA ARG A 3 0.83 -11.58 17.95
C ARG A 3 1.16 -10.42 17.01
N ASP A 4 1.11 -10.65 15.71
CA ASP A 4 1.33 -9.64 14.66
C ASP A 4 0.11 -8.72 14.50
N VAL A 5 -0.28 -8.05 15.59
CA VAL A 5 -1.36 -7.08 15.59
C VAL A 5 -0.73 -5.70 15.80
N PRO A 6 -0.80 -4.81 14.78
CA PRO A 6 -0.26 -3.47 14.91
C PRO A 6 -0.90 -2.70 16.07
N ALA A 7 -0.07 -2.01 16.85
CA ALA A 7 -0.49 -1.24 18.03
C ALA A 7 -1.61 -0.23 17.74
N ARG A 8 -1.72 0.26 16.50
CA ARG A 8 -2.78 1.18 16.06
C ARG A 8 -4.21 0.62 16.16
N TYR A 9 -4.35 -0.71 16.22
CA TYR A 9 -5.65 -1.38 16.36
C TYR A 9 -5.94 -1.81 17.81
N LEU A 10 -5.05 -1.50 18.75
CA LEU A 10 -5.20 -1.85 20.15
C LEU A 10 -5.71 -0.64 20.92
N LEU A 11 -6.74 -0.85 21.74
CA LEU A 11 -7.33 0.14 22.62
C LEU A 11 -7.75 -0.55 23.92
N HIS A 12 -7.41 0.06 25.05
CA HIS A 12 -7.88 -0.37 26.36
C HIS A 12 -8.89 0.67 26.90
N LEU A 13 -10.02 0.21 27.45
CA LEU A 13 -11.07 1.07 28.02
C LEU A 13 -11.38 0.66 29.48
N GLY A 14 -10.36 0.53 30.33
CA GLY A 14 -10.50 0.04 31.72
C GLY A 14 -10.14 1.09 32.77
N GLN A 15 -10.75 1.03 33.96
CA GLN A 15 -10.29 1.78 35.13
C GLN A 15 -9.00 1.12 35.65
N GLY A 16 -7.84 1.72 35.38
CA GLY A 16 -6.51 1.14 35.64
C GLY A 16 -5.47 1.37 34.53
N GLU A 17 -5.78 2.18 33.51
CA GLU A 17 -4.95 2.44 32.31
C GLU A 17 -3.47 2.78 32.60
N GLN A 18 -3.14 3.36 33.76
CA GLN A 18 -1.78 3.80 34.11
C GLN A 18 -0.92 2.71 34.78
N GLU A 19 -1.48 1.57 35.16
CA GLU A 19 -0.76 0.49 35.87
C GLU A 19 -0.15 -0.55 34.94
N LEU A 20 -0.38 -0.47 33.62
CA LEU A 20 0.27 -1.35 32.66
C LEU A 20 1.73 -0.92 32.49
N ALA A 21 2.66 -1.76 32.97
CA ALA A 21 4.08 -1.67 32.70
C ALA A 21 4.40 -2.06 31.25
N THR A 22 3.87 -1.31 30.29
CA THR A 22 4.13 -1.47 28.86
C THR A 22 4.77 -0.21 28.30
N ASP A 23 5.75 -0.35 27.41
CA ASP A 23 6.42 0.79 26.74
C ASP A 23 5.47 1.65 25.89
N LEU A 24 4.28 1.13 25.59
CA LEU A 24 3.24 1.78 24.78
C LEU A 24 2.00 2.06 25.63
N ASP A 25 1.44 3.25 25.47
CA ASP A 25 0.17 3.65 26.10
C ASP A 25 -1.01 3.25 25.20
N PHE A 26 -1.82 2.31 25.68
CA PHE A 26 -3.02 1.81 25.00
C PHE A 26 -4.32 2.44 25.51
N SER A 27 -4.24 3.43 26.41
CA SER A 27 -5.39 4.24 26.82
C SER A 27 -5.98 5.01 25.63
N ARG A 28 -7.22 5.49 25.78
CA ARG A 28 -7.82 6.38 24.77
C ARG A 28 -6.91 7.57 24.44
N GLN A 29 -6.35 8.23 25.46
CA GLN A 29 -5.50 9.40 25.26
C GLN A 29 -4.16 9.03 24.60
N GLY A 30 -3.52 7.95 25.06
CA GLY A 30 -2.29 7.43 24.49
C GLY A 30 -2.45 7.07 23.02
N ARG A 31 -3.56 6.41 22.66
CA ARG A 31 -3.87 6.08 21.26
C ARG A 31 -4.10 7.33 20.41
N VAL A 32 -4.81 8.33 20.92
CA VAL A 32 -4.99 9.61 20.21
C VAL A 32 -3.65 10.30 19.97
N ASN A 33 -2.81 10.43 21.00
CA ASN A 33 -1.48 11.04 20.88
C ASN A 33 -0.60 10.28 19.89
N ALA A 34 -0.58 8.94 19.95
CA ALA A 34 0.17 8.10 19.03
C ALA A 34 -0.31 8.28 17.57
N MET A 35 -1.61 8.42 17.34
CA MET A 35 -2.16 8.69 15.99
C MET A 35 -1.79 10.09 15.50
N LEU A 36 -1.78 11.09 16.38
CA LEU A 36 -1.38 12.47 16.03
C LEU A 36 0.09 12.55 15.65
N VAL A 37 0.99 11.91 16.40
CA VAL A 37 2.42 11.82 16.06
C VAL A 37 2.60 11.10 14.73
N ARG A 38 1.95 9.94 14.57
CA ARG A 38 2.04 9.16 13.32
C ARG A 38 1.54 9.92 12.11
N ARG A 39 0.47 10.73 12.27
CA ARG A 39 -0.02 11.61 11.22
C ARG A 39 1.07 12.57 10.76
N LEU A 40 1.75 13.25 11.69
CA LEU A 40 2.82 14.21 11.35
C LEU A 40 4.00 13.53 10.64
N GLU A 41 4.41 12.35 11.11
CA GLU A 41 5.46 11.56 10.45
C GLU A 41 5.11 11.24 8.99
N LEU A 42 3.89 10.72 8.76
CA LEU A 42 3.45 10.33 7.42
C LEU A 42 3.30 11.53 6.49
N LEU A 43 2.80 12.65 7.01
CA LEU A 43 2.72 13.90 6.25
C LEU A 43 4.11 14.42 5.87
N GLY A 44 5.11 14.31 6.76
CA GLY A 44 6.51 14.64 6.43
C GLY A 44 7.08 13.75 5.31
N GLU A 45 6.73 12.46 5.28
CA GLU A 45 7.13 11.58 4.16
C GLU A 45 6.47 11.96 2.84
N VAL A 46 5.22 12.44 2.88
CA VAL A 46 4.53 12.96 1.69
C VAL A 46 5.23 14.20 1.16
N GLU A 47 5.61 15.16 2.01
CA GLU A 47 6.40 16.33 1.60
C GLU A 47 7.75 15.93 1.00
N ARG A 48 8.45 14.99 1.63
CA ARG A 48 9.74 14.47 1.14
C ARG A 48 9.59 13.86 -0.25
N LEU A 49 8.53 13.07 -0.46
CA LEU A 49 8.23 12.48 -1.77
C LEU A 49 7.90 13.57 -2.80
N ALA A 50 7.07 14.55 -2.45
CA ALA A 50 6.72 15.67 -3.32
C ALA A 50 7.93 16.48 -3.79
N ARG A 51 8.85 16.81 -2.86
CA ARG A 51 10.13 17.47 -3.19
C ARG A 51 10.97 16.66 -4.17
N SER A 52 11.05 15.34 -3.98
CA SER A 52 11.81 14.47 -4.88
C SER A 52 11.23 14.43 -6.30
N LEU A 53 9.92 14.68 -6.44
CA LEU A 53 9.20 14.77 -7.71
C LEU A 53 9.14 16.19 -8.28
N GLN A 54 9.79 17.17 -7.64
CA GLN A 54 9.76 18.59 -8.03
C GLN A 54 8.35 19.18 -8.09
N LEU A 55 7.49 18.76 -7.14
CA LEU A 55 6.12 19.21 -7.01
C LEU A 55 5.98 20.25 -5.88
N PRO A 56 4.88 21.03 -5.85
CA PRO A 56 4.59 21.98 -4.78
C PRO A 56 4.64 21.33 -3.38
N GLU A 57 5.24 22.03 -2.41
CA GLU A 57 5.50 21.49 -1.07
C GLU A 57 4.27 21.47 -0.14
N ASP A 58 3.18 22.13 -0.54
CA ASP A 58 1.93 22.25 0.24
C ASP A 58 1.13 20.94 0.32
N VAL A 59 1.57 19.90 -0.40
CA VAL A 59 0.85 18.63 -0.50
C VAL A 59 0.87 17.77 0.77
N GLY A 60 1.82 17.99 1.67
CA GLY A 60 1.89 17.30 2.96
C GLY A 60 1.20 18.01 4.12
N TYR A 61 0.50 19.13 3.89
CA TYR A 61 -0.07 19.93 4.97
C TYR A 61 -1.24 19.25 5.70
N THR A 62 -2.09 18.53 4.97
CA THR A 62 -3.22 17.78 5.53
C THR A 62 -3.32 16.38 4.94
N CYS A 63 -3.99 15.47 5.65
CA CYS A 63 -4.25 14.13 5.15
C CYS A 63 -5.09 14.13 3.86
N GLU A 64 -5.95 15.14 3.70
CA GLU A 64 -6.79 15.30 2.52
C GLU A 64 -5.93 15.65 1.29
N ILE A 65 -5.04 16.66 1.41
CA ILE A 65 -4.15 17.05 0.31
C ILE A 65 -3.14 15.94 0.00
N ALA A 66 -2.64 15.23 1.01
CA ALA A 66 -1.80 14.05 0.82
C ALA A 66 -2.53 12.95 0.01
N GLY A 67 -3.83 12.77 0.24
CA GLY A 67 -4.69 11.90 -0.56
C GLY A 67 -4.81 12.35 -2.02
N TYR A 68 -5.02 13.65 -2.26
CA TYR A 68 -5.02 14.19 -3.62
C TYR A 68 -3.66 14.06 -4.31
N PHE A 69 -2.57 14.27 -3.59
CA PHE A 69 -1.21 14.08 -4.10
C PHE A 69 -1.00 12.64 -4.57
N TRP A 70 -1.38 11.66 -3.75
CA TRP A 70 -1.33 10.25 -4.11
C TRP A 70 -2.14 9.96 -5.39
N LEU A 71 -3.36 10.50 -5.50
CA LEU A 71 -4.24 10.23 -6.64
C LEU A 71 -3.83 10.94 -7.94
N LEU A 72 -3.33 12.18 -7.85
CA LEU A 72 -3.11 13.04 -9.01
C LEU A 72 -1.66 13.04 -9.49
N HIS A 73 -0.71 12.87 -8.59
CA HIS A 73 0.71 13.12 -8.88
C HIS A 73 1.57 11.86 -8.95
N ALA A 74 1.12 10.74 -8.38
CA ALA A 74 1.78 9.45 -8.56
C ALA A 74 1.54 8.91 -9.98
N LYS A 75 2.31 9.43 -10.95
CA LYS A 75 2.26 8.99 -12.36
C LYS A 75 2.91 7.62 -12.58
N LEU A 76 3.80 7.23 -11.68
CA LEU A 76 4.45 5.92 -11.66
C LEU A 76 4.28 5.35 -10.24
N VAL A 77 3.63 4.20 -10.17
CA VAL A 77 3.48 3.45 -8.92
C VAL A 77 4.17 2.10 -9.11
N ALA A 78 5.20 1.85 -8.31
CA ALA A 78 5.94 0.60 -8.31
C ALA A 78 5.61 -0.19 -7.03
N MET A 79 5.39 -1.49 -7.18
CA MET A 79 5.16 -2.42 -6.08
C MET A 79 5.50 -3.83 -6.54
N THR A 80 5.72 -4.76 -5.61
CA THR A 80 5.83 -6.19 -5.94
C THR A 80 4.45 -6.78 -6.27
N CYS A 81 4.40 -7.84 -7.07
CA CYS A 81 3.15 -8.55 -7.37
C CYS A 81 2.49 -9.13 -6.10
N THR A 82 3.31 -9.56 -5.14
CA THR A 82 2.82 -10.01 -3.82
C THR A 82 2.14 -8.87 -3.06
N HIS A 83 2.68 -7.65 -3.12
CA HIS A 83 2.07 -6.48 -2.48
C HIS A 83 0.75 -6.09 -3.17
N ALA A 84 0.72 -6.13 -4.51
CA ALA A 84 -0.50 -5.91 -5.29
C ALA A 84 -1.62 -6.88 -4.87
N ALA A 85 -1.29 -8.16 -4.68
CA ALA A 85 -2.24 -9.18 -4.21
C ALA A 85 -2.78 -8.88 -2.80
N LEU A 86 -1.89 -8.58 -1.85
CA LEU A 86 -2.28 -8.27 -0.48
C LEU A 86 -3.12 -7.00 -0.36
N LYS A 87 -2.87 -6.01 -1.22
CA LYS A 87 -3.49 -4.68 -1.16
C LYS A 87 -4.60 -4.43 -2.17
N ARG A 88 -4.99 -5.42 -2.96
CA ARG A 88 -6.05 -5.30 -3.97
C ARG A 88 -7.32 -4.64 -3.45
N LYS A 89 -7.81 -5.05 -2.27
CA LYS A 89 -9.04 -4.47 -1.68
C LYS A 89 -8.89 -2.98 -1.40
N ASP A 90 -7.73 -2.57 -0.86
CA ASP A 90 -7.45 -1.19 -0.51
C ASP A 90 -7.39 -0.32 -1.77
N PHE A 91 -6.70 -0.78 -2.83
CA PHE A 91 -6.64 -0.08 -4.13
C PHE A 91 -8.03 0.12 -4.76
N LEU A 92 -8.89 -0.90 -4.70
CA LEU A 92 -10.27 -0.81 -5.21
C LEU A 92 -11.16 0.12 -4.38
N GLN A 93 -10.90 0.24 -3.07
CA GLN A 93 -11.62 1.18 -2.19
C GLN A 93 -11.15 2.62 -2.40
N LEU A 94 -9.85 2.83 -2.65
CA LEU A 94 -9.26 4.12 -2.95
C LEU A 94 -9.63 4.63 -4.36
N GLY A 95 -10.20 3.79 -5.22
CA GLY A 95 -10.50 4.15 -6.60
C GLY A 95 -9.23 4.36 -7.43
N PHE A 96 -8.19 3.57 -7.17
CA PHE A 96 -6.93 3.63 -7.91
C PHE A 96 -7.16 3.39 -9.42
N LYS A 97 -6.48 4.15 -10.27
CA LYS A 97 -6.63 4.11 -11.74
C LYS A 97 -5.26 4.19 -12.41
N TYR A 98 -5.07 3.41 -13.47
CA TYR A 98 -3.85 3.42 -14.28
C TYR A 98 -4.14 2.92 -15.69
N ASP A 99 -3.48 3.55 -16.66
CA ASP A 99 -3.61 3.22 -18.08
C ASP A 99 -2.53 2.22 -18.54
N ASN A 100 -1.39 2.12 -17.83
CA ASN A 100 -0.25 1.31 -18.25
C ASN A 100 0.25 0.46 -17.08
N LEU A 101 0.53 -0.80 -17.35
CA LEU A 101 1.17 -1.74 -16.43
C LEU A 101 2.49 -2.23 -17.05
N LEU A 102 3.58 -2.13 -16.28
CA LEU A 102 4.88 -2.71 -16.60
C LEU A 102 5.25 -3.69 -15.50
N MET A 103 5.64 -4.90 -15.87
CA MET A 103 6.12 -5.92 -14.95
C MET A 103 7.48 -6.44 -15.39
N GLU A 104 8.45 -6.39 -14.48
CA GLU A 104 9.74 -7.07 -14.64
C GLU A 104 9.68 -8.46 -14.02
N GLU A 105 10.63 -9.32 -14.39
CA GLU A 105 10.71 -10.72 -13.91
C GLU A 105 9.43 -11.54 -14.15
N SER A 106 8.65 -11.21 -15.19
CA SER A 106 7.35 -11.84 -15.46
C SER A 106 7.40 -13.36 -15.63
N ALA A 107 8.54 -13.93 -16.05
CA ALA A 107 8.75 -15.37 -16.13
C ALA A 107 8.88 -16.08 -14.76
N GLN A 108 9.14 -15.32 -13.69
CA GLN A 108 9.30 -15.82 -12.31
C GLN A 108 8.08 -15.58 -11.43
N ILE A 109 7.01 -14.97 -11.98
CA ILE A 109 5.79 -14.65 -11.24
C ILE A 109 4.71 -15.69 -11.56
N LEU A 110 3.93 -16.11 -10.56
CA LEU A 110 2.81 -17.04 -10.76
C LEU A 110 1.74 -16.42 -11.68
N GLU A 111 1.04 -17.25 -12.45
CA GLU A 111 0.00 -16.78 -13.38
C GLU A 111 -1.08 -15.95 -12.66
N ILE A 112 -1.55 -16.43 -11.51
CA ILE A 112 -2.55 -15.72 -10.69
C ILE A 112 -2.02 -14.37 -10.15
N GLU A 113 -0.74 -14.33 -9.77
CA GLU A 113 -0.10 -13.11 -9.27
C GLU A 113 0.18 -12.11 -10.40
N THR A 114 0.32 -12.59 -11.64
CA THR A 114 0.44 -11.75 -12.84
C THR A 114 -0.90 -11.12 -13.21
N PHE A 115 -2.00 -11.82 -12.98
CA PHE A 115 -3.34 -11.34 -13.31
C PHE A 115 -3.86 -10.26 -12.34
N ILE A 116 -3.53 -10.38 -11.05
CA ILE A 116 -3.99 -9.46 -9.99
C ILE A 116 -3.67 -7.99 -10.29
N PRO A 117 -2.42 -7.60 -10.65
CA PRO A 117 -2.06 -6.24 -11.03
C PRO A 117 -2.82 -5.68 -12.22
N MET A 118 -3.49 -6.50 -13.03
CA MET A 118 -4.35 -6.01 -14.12
C MET A 118 -5.75 -5.60 -13.64
N LEU A 119 -6.14 -6.03 -12.43
CA LEU A 119 -7.46 -5.85 -11.83
C LEU A 119 -7.43 -5.02 -10.54
N LEU A 120 -6.45 -4.14 -10.38
CA LEU A 120 -6.36 -3.23 -9.22
C LEU A 120 -7.27 -2.00 -9.35
N GLN A 121 -7.97 -1.85 -10.47
CA GLN A 121 -8.92 -0.78 -10.75
C GLN A 121 -10.31 -1.35 -11.08
N ARG A 122 -11.37 -0.62 -10.74
CA ARG A 122 -12.73 -0.98 -11.14
C ARG A 122 -12.92 -0.70 -12.64
N GLN A 123 -13.75 -1.51 -13.29
CA GLN A 123 -14.19 -1.22 -14.65
C GLN A 123 -15.15 -0.02 -14.63
N GLU A 124 -14.96 0.90 -15.57
CA GLU A 124 -15.87 2.01 -15.83
C GLU A 124 -16.65 1.66 -17.09
N ASP A 125 -17.98 1.76 -17.04
CA ASP A 125 -18.89 1.45 -18.15
C ASP A 125 -18.71 0.04 -18.76
N GLY A 126 -18.26 -0.93 -17.94
CA GLY A 126 -18.04 -2.31 -18.37
C GLY A 126 -16.72 -2.56 -19.11
N TYR A 127 -15.87 -1.53 -19.26
CA TYR A 127 -14.58 -1.64 -19.93
C TYR A 127 -13.40 -1.51 -18.95
N ALA A 128 -12.31 -2.21 -19.24
CA ALA A 128 -11.05 -2.02 -18.53
C ALA A 128 -10.37 -0.72 -18.99
N ARG A 129 -9.93 0.11 -18.04
CA ARG A 129 -9.14 1.32 -18.32
C ARG A 129 -7.73 1.01 -18.84
N LEU A 130 -7.20 -0.18 -18.51
CA LEU A 130 -5.84 -0.57 -18.87
C LEU A 130 -5.66 -0.57 -20.40
N LYS A 131 -4.73 0.26 -20.89
CA LYS A 131 -4.42 0.45 -22.31
C LYS A 131 -3.18 -0.31 -22.76
N ARG A 132 -2.17 -0.46 -21.88
CA ARG A 132 -0.92 -1.18 -22.18
C ARG A 132 -0.53 -2.09 -21.03
N CYS A 133 -0.13 -3.30 -21.36
CA CYS A 133 0.53 -4.23 -20.46
C CYS A 133 1.86 -4.65 -21.10
N ILE A 134 2.96 -4.41 -20.39
CA ILE A 134 4.31 -4.74 -20.82
C ILE A 134 4.88 -5.73 -19.81
N LEU A 135 5.17 -6.95 -20.27
CA LEU A 135 5.77 -8.00 -19.47
C LEU A 135 7.20 -8.23 -19.95
N ILE A 136 8.17 -8.03 -19.07
CA ILE A 136 9.58 -8.28 -19.32
C ILE A 136 10.00 -9.47 -18.47
N GLY A 137 10.57 -10.50 -19.09
CA GLY A 137 10.96 -11.72 -18.41
C GLY A 137 11.75 -12.65 -19.32
N ASP A 138 12.48 -13.57 -18.73
CA ASP A 138 13.26 -14.58 -19.44
C ASP A 138 12.76 -15.98 -19.08
N HIS A 139 12.10 -16.64 -20.03
CA HIS A 139 11.54 -17.97 -19.85
C HIS A 139 12.61 -19.08 -19.88
N HIS A 140 13.86 -18.77 -20.21
CA HIS A 140 14.99 -19.71 -20.10
C HIS A 140 15.63 -19.71 -18.70
N GLN A 141 15.21 -18.82 -17.80
CA GLN A 141 15.66 -18.78 -16.41
C GLN A 141 14.73 -19.61 -15.50
N LEU A 142 14.96 -19.56 -14.19
CA LEU A 142 14.16 -20.31 -13.22
C LEU A 142 12.68 -19.89 -13.27
N PRO A 143 11.73 -20.84 -13.20
CA PRO A 143 10.30 -20.54 -13.11
C PRO A 143 9.93 -20.06 -11.69
N PRO A 144 8.66 -19.66 -11.46
CA PRO A 144 8.18 -19.34 -10.12
C PRO A 144 8.39 -20.51 -9.15
N VAL A 145 8.75 -20.22 -7.89
CA VAL A 145 9.02 -21.26 -6.90
C VAL A 145 7.71 -21.91 -6.43
N VAL A 146 7.50 -23.18 -6.79
CA VAL A 146 6.40 -24.01 -6.28
C VAL A 146 6.92 -24.88 -5.13
N LYS A 147 6.36 -24.71 -3.92
CA LYS A 147 6.83 -25.43 -2.72
C LYS A 147 6.58 -26.95 -2.79
N ASN A 148 5.56 -27.37 -3.52
CA ASN A 148 5.22 -28.77 -3.71
C ASN A 148 5.13 -29.07 -5.19
N MET A 149 6.14 -29.78 -5.71
CA MET A 149 6.27 -30.15 -7.13
C MET A 149 5.21 -31.14 -7.62
N ALA A 150 4.31 -31.63 -6.75
CA ALA A 150 3.13 -32.39 -7.16
C ALA A 150 2.03 -31.52 -7.78
N PHE A 151 2.19 -30.19 -7.75
CA PHE A 151 1.28 -29.19 -8.31
C PHE A 151 1.95 -28.38 -9.42
#